data_AF-A0A512RPS0-F1
#
_entry.id   AF-A0A512RPS0-F1
#
_cell.length_a   1.000
_cell.length_b   1.000
_cell.length_c   1.000
_cell.angle_alpha   90.00
_cell.angle_beta   90.00
_cell.angle_gamma   90.00
#
_symmetry.space_group_name_H-M   'P 1'
#
loop_
_entity.id
_entity.type
_entity.pdbx_description
1 polymer ?
#
loop_
_entity_poly.entity_id
_entity_poly.type
_entity_poly.pdbx_seq_one_letter_code
_entity_poly.pdbx_strand_id
1 'polypeptide(L)' 'MTNDHKDNSQINIAHPMSFEFDIHGYDYYLIMFSGGKDSTACLLHLLDLGIPKHRIELWHQLMDGKES' A
#
# COMPACT_ATOMS: atom_id res chain seq x y z
N MET A 1 12.98 -56.67 13.24
CA MET A 1 13.75 -55.42 13.35
C MET A 1 13.42 -54.62 12.10
N THR A 2 12.28 -53.93 12.10
CA THR A 2 12.02 -52.58 12.64
C THR A 2 12.20 -51.53 11.55
N ASN A 3 11.07 -50.86 11.29
CA ASN A 3 10.96 -49.47 10.88
C ASN A 3 11.10 -49.20 9.37
N ASP A 4 10.27 -48.38 8.74
CA ASP A 4 8.98 -47.78 9.06
C ASP A 4 8.51 -47.24 7.70
N HIS A 5 7.28 -47.57 7.31
CA HIS A 5 6.60 -46.83 6.24
C HIS A 5 6.39 -45.40 6.77
N LYS A 6 7.31 -44.49 6.48
CA LYS A 6 7.01 -43.07 6.55
C LYS A 6 6.36 -42.68 5.24
N ASP A 7 5.04 -42.90 5.23
CA ASP A 7 4.11 -42.16 4.38
C ASP A 7 4.35 -40.67 4.62
N ASN A 8 5.19 -40.08 3.77
CA ASN A 8 5.36 -38.64 3.70
C ASN A 8 4.17 -38.08 2.91
N SER A 9 2.97 -38.25 3.45
CA SER A 9 1.80 -37.47 3.09
C SER A 9 2.22 -36.01 3.26
N GLN A 10 2.46 -35.36 2.12
CA GLN A 10 2.87 -33.97 2.07
C GLN A 10 1.83 -33.17 2.85
N ILE A 11 2.25 -32.65 4.01
CA ILE A 11 1.42 -31.76 4.81
C ILE A 11 1.17 -30.54 3.93
N ASN A 12 -0.03 -30.45 3.36
CA ASN A 12 -0.52 -29.27 2.67
C ASN A 12 -0.67 -28.15 3.72
N ILE A 13 0.43 -27.46 3.99
CA ILE A 13 0.41 -26.17 4.67
C ILE A 13 -0.28 -25.20 3.73
N ALA A 14 -1.60 -25.07 3.89
CA ALA A 14 -2.39 -24.04 3.24
C ALA A 14 -1.71 -22.70 3.50
N HIS A 15 -1.08 -22.14 2.46
CA HIS A 15 -0.52 -20.80 2.50
C HIS A 15 -1.70 -19.88 2.86
N PRO A 16 -1.61 -19.02 3.89
CA PRO A 16 -2.70 -18.12 4.20
C PRO A 16 -3.01 -17.33 2.93
N MET A 17 -4.28 -17.36 2.54
CA MET A 17 -4.84 -16.69 1.35
C MET A 17 -4.14 -15.35 1.14
N SER A 18 -3.46 -15.19 0.00
CA SER A 18 -2.79 -13.95 -0.37
C SER A 18 -3.82 -12.83 -0.36
N PHE A 19 -3.71 -11.90 0.57
CA PHE A 19 -4.51 -10.69 0.58
C PHE A 19 -4.06 -9.82 -0.59
N GLU A 20 -4.86 -9.76 -1.64
CA GLU A 20 -4.58 -8.91 -2.80
C GLU A 20 -4.96 -7.47 -2.47
N PHE A 21 -4.01 -6.56 -2.67
CA PHE A 21 -4.20 -5.15 -2.37
C PHE A 21 -4.89 -4.47 -3.55
N ASP A 22 -6.12 -3.99 -3.35
CA ASP A 22 -6.83 -3.17 -4.32
C ASP A 22 -6.56 -1.69 -4.06
N ILE A 23 -5.76 -1.08 -4.94
CA ILE A 23 -5.47 0.34 -4.84
C ILE A 23 -6.69 1.21 -5.15
N HIS A 24 -7.70 0.74 -5.89
CA HIS A 24 -8.87 1.52 -6.29
C HIS A 24 -10.00 1.54 -5.25
N GLY A 25 -9.87 0.75 -4.19
CA GLY A 25 -10.87 0.60 -3.14
C GLY A 25 -10.97 1.79 -2.17
N TYR A 26 -10.08 2.78 -2.26
CA TYR A 26 -10.11 3.95 -1.39
C TYR A 26 -11.02 5.05 -1.95
N ASP A 27 -11.82 5.65 -1.05
CA ASP A 27 -12.61 6.85 -1.36
C ASP A 27 -11.72 8.08 -1.55
N TYR A 28 -10.66 8.20 -0.75
CA TYR A 28 -9.73 9.33 -0.75
C TYR A 28 -8.26 8.91 -0.60
N TYR A 29 -7.37 9.63 -1.27
CA TYR A 29 -5.92 9.48 -1.23
C TYR A 29 -5.31 10.80 -0.74
N LEU A 30 -4.83 10.80 0.50
CA LEU A 30 -4.26 11.99 1.12
C LEU A 30 -2.74 12.00 0.91
N ILE A 31 -2.26 12.99 0.17
CA ILE A 31 -0.84 13.20 -0.09
C ILE A 31 -0.37 14.38 0.74
N MET A 32 0.62 14.15 1.59
CA MET A 32 1.33 15.24 2.25
C MET A 32 2.21 15.95 1.21
N PHE A 33 1.69 17.03 0.65
CA PHE A 33 2.26 17.67 -0.52
C PHE A 33 3.21 18.79 -0.11
N SER A 34 4.49 18.59 -0.42
CA SER A 34 5.56 19.57 -0.15
C SER A 34 6.00 20.33 -1.41
N GLY A 35 5.52 19.93 -2.59
CA GLY A 35 6.06 20.38 -3.88
C GLY A 35 7.44 19.78 -4.22
N GLY A 36 7.99 18.93 -3.34
CA GLY A 36 9.24 18.21 -3.57
C GLY A 36 9.08 17.03 -4.54
N LYS A 37 10.21 16.39 -4.89
CA LYS A 37 10.25 15.28 -5.85
C LYS A 37 9.37 14.10 -5.43
N ASP A 38 9.37 13.75 -4.15
CA ASP A 38 8.72 12.53 -3.66
C ASP A 38 7.20 12.69 -3.61
N SER A 39 6.71 13.83 -3.12
CA SER A 39 5.28 14.12 -3.07
C SER A 39 4.70 14.38 -4.47
N THR A 40 5.48 14.98 -5.37
CA THR A 40 5.11 15.13 -6.78
C THR A 40 5.09 13.78 -7.51
N ALA A 41 6.09 12.93 -7.31
CA ALA A 41 6.12 11.59 -7.89
C ALA A 41 4.95 10.73 -7.40
N CYS A 42 4.59 10.81 -6.11
CA CYS A 42 3.43 10.12 -5.56
C CYS A 42 2.13 10.56 -6.24
N LEU A 43 1.93 11.88 -6.39
CA LEU A 43 0.77 12.41 -7.12
C LEU A 43 0.71 11.90 -8.56
N LEU A 44 1.82 11.99 -9.29
CA LEU A 44 1.89 11.53 -10.68
C LEU A 44 1.63 10.03 -10.78
N HIS A 45 2.17 9.25 -9.86
CA HIS A 45 1.97 7.81 -9.84
C HIS A 45 0.49 7.42 -9.65
N LEU A 46 -0.25 8.08 -8.76
CA LEU A 46 -1.69 7.83 -8.60
C LEU A 46 -2.47 8.21 -9.87
N LEU A 47 -2.07 9.29 -10.55
CA LEU A 47 -2.67 9.67 -11.82
C LEU A 47 -2.40 8.65 -12.93
N ASP A 48 -1.18 8.12 -13.01
CA ASP A 48 -0.78 7.09 -13.98
C ASP A 48 -1.53 5.77 -13.74
N LEU A 49 -1.85 5.47 -12.49
CA LEU A 49 -2.70 4.33 -12.11
C LEU A 49 -4.20 4.58 -12.38
N GLY A 50 -4.59 5.75 -12.90
CA GLY A 50 -5.97 6.07 -13.25
C GLY A 50 -6.85 6.46 -12.06
N ILE A 51 -6.25 6.81 -10.91
CA ILE A 51 -7.02 7.32 -9.77
C ILE A 51 -7.65 8.67 -10.15
N PRO A 52 -8.97 8.84 -9.99
CA PRO A 52 -9.63 10.08 -10.37
C PRO A 52 -9.21 11.22 -9.45
N LYS A 53 -8.88 12.37 -10.06
CA LYS A 53 -8.34 13.56 -9.36
C LYS A 53 -9.19 14.04 -8.19
N HIS A 54 -10.52 13.91 -8.27
CA HIS A 54 -11.43 14.33 -7.20
C HIS A 54 -11.32 13.49 -5.92
N ARG A 55 -10.65 12.32 -5.97
CA ARG A 55 -10.34 11.49 -4.80
C ARG A 55 -8.97 11.78 -4.21
N ILE A 56 -8.14 12.62 -4.85
CA ILE A 56 -6.79 12.91 -4.39
C ILE A 56 -6.79 14.25 -3.67
N GLU A 57 -6.39 14.25 -2.40
CA GLU A 57 -6.28 15.45 -1.59
C GLU A 57 -4.81 15.78 -1.34
N LEU A 58 -4.43 17.03 -1.63
CA LEU A 58 -3.08 17.53 -1.36
C LEU A 58 -3.09 18.37 -0.09
N TRP A 59 -2.44 17.86 0.95
CA TRP A 59 -2.39 18.51 2.25
C TRP A 59 -1.00 19.10 2.46
N HIS A 60 -0.93 20.39 2.80
CA HIS A 60 0.32 21.04 3.17
C HIS A 60 0.50 21.00 4.69
N GLN A 61 1.71 20.65 5.14
CA GLN A 61 2.09 20.84 6.55
C GLN A 61 2.25 22.34 6.82
N LEU A 62 1.53 22.89 7.81
CA LEU A 62 1.81 24.21 8.35
C LEU A 62 3.11 24.13 9.16
N MET A 63 4.25 24.32 8.49
CA MET A 63 5.58 24.28 9.13
C MET A 63 5.94 25.59 9.84
N ASP A 64 5.17 26.65 9.66
CA ASP A 64 5.36 27.89 10.41
C ASP A 64 4.78 27.70 11.82
N GLY A 65 5.64 27.18 12.70
CA GLY A 65 5.42 27.25 14.14
C GLY A 65 5.11 28.68 14.52
N LYS A 66 4.10 28.89 15.37
CA LYS A 66 3.83 30.19 15.97
C LYS A 66 5.13 30.71 16.60
N GLU A 67 5.74 31.68 15.97
CA GLU A 67 6.90 32.38 16.53
C GLU A 67 6.47 32.93 17.90
N SER A 68 7.30 32.63 18.91
CA SER A 68 7.11 33.01 20.32
C SER A 68 7.70 34.39 20.58
#